data_AF-Q7LXG0-F1
#
_entry.id   AF-Q7LXG0-F1
#
_cell.length_a   1.000
_cell.length_b   1.000
_cell.length_c   1.000
_cell.angle_alpha   90.00
_cell.angle_beta   90.00
_cell.angle_gamma   90.00
#
_symmetry.space_group_name_H-M   'P 1'
#
loop_
_entity.id
_entity.type
_entity.pdbx_description
1 polymer ?
#
loop_
_entity_poly.entity_id
_entity_poly.type
_entity_poly.pdbx_seq_one_letter_code
_entity_poly.pdbx_strand_id
1 'polypeptide(L)'
;MYSYMPKDPIKEFYEQHYAKLELTAHMLRRIKLTEDAIEKFAKSKESILEIGCGTGENLSYYVNKFHFTNAYCVEIASFAEMEIREKGITPFILDVNVTEIPLEISSIDVLGR
;
A
#
# COMPACT_ATOMS: atom_id res chain seq x y z
N MET A 1 3.36 -29.10 20.02
CA MET A 1 2.95 -27.92 20.81
C MET A 1 2.55 -26.84 19.83
N TYR A 2 1.26 -26.59 19.66
CA TYR A 2 0.80 -25.43 18.89
C TYR A 2 0.79 -24.23 19.84
N SER A 3 1.72 -23.30 19.61
CA SER A 3 1.76 -22.02 20.32
C SER A 3 0.49 -21.24 19.96
N TYR A 4 -0.32 -20.91 20.97
CA TYR A 4 -1.43 -19.99 20.83
C TYR A 4 -0.84 -18.60 20.53
N MET A 5 -0.79 -18.23 19.25
CA MET A 5 -0.47 -16.85 18.87
C MET A 5 -1.71 -15.99 19.15
N PRO A 6 -1.63 -14.97 20.01
CA PRO A 6 -2.76 -14.08 20.24
C PRO A 6 -3.16 -13.42 18.92
N LYS A 7 -4.45 -13.48 18.60
CA LYS A 7 -5.04 -12.86 17.42
C LYS A 7 -4.79 -11.35 17.45
N ASP A 8 -4.30 -10.79 16.34
CA ASP A 8 -4.11 -9.36 16.19
C ASP A 8 -5.47 -8.68 15.94
N PRO A 9 -5.97 -7.88 16.91
CA PRO A 9 -7.30 -7.27 16.81
C PRO A 9 -7.38 -6.22 15.68
N ILE A 10 -6.26 -5.63 15.26
CA ILE A 10 -6.21 -4.67 14.16
C ILE A 10 -6.39 -5.40 12.83
N LYS A 11 -5.67 -6.51 12.66
CA LYS A 11 -5.81 -7.36 11.46
C LYS A 11 -7.23 -7.92 11.32
N GLU A 12 -7.81 -8.45 12.40
CA GLU A 12 -9.19 -8.97 12.38
C GLU A 12 -10.22 -7.88 12.03
N PHE A 13 -10.03 -6.65 12.52
CA PHE A 13 -10.88 -5.53 12.16
C PHE A 13 -10.86 -5.25 10.66
N TYR A 14 -9.67 -5.19 10.05
CA TYR A 14 -9.55 -4.92 8.63
C TYR A 14 -10.06 -6.06 7.74
N GLU A 15 -9.85 -7.32 8.14
CA GLU A 15 -10.41 -8.49 7.43
C GLU A 15 -11.95 -8.47 7.33
N GLN A 16 -12.62 -7.89 8.33
CA GLN A 16 -14.08 -7.85 8.40
C GLN A 16 -14.72 -6.61 7.73
N HIS A 17 -14.01 -5.49 7.63
CA HIS A 17 -14.63 -4.18 7.35
C HIS A 17 -14.24 -3.52 6.01
N TYR A 18 -13.28 -4.04 5.25
CA TYR A 18 -12.77 -3.35 4.06
C TYR A 18 -13.70 -3.37 2.83
N ALA A 19 -14.73 -4.23 2.80
CA ALA A 19 -15.40 -4.59 1.55
C ALA A 19 -16.22 -3.49 0.85
N LYS A 20 -16.48 -2.31 1.46
CA LYS A 20 -17.25 -1.23 0.82
C LYS A 20 -16.90 0.16 1.37
N LEU A 21 -15.80 0.75 0.92
CA LEU A 21 -15.48 2.15 1.24
C LEU A 21 -15.95 3.09 0.12
N GLU A 22 -16.95 3.92 0.41
CA GLU A 22 -17.23 5.10 -0.39
C GLU A 22 -16.13 6.15 -0.17
N LEU A 23 -15.57 6.68 -1.25
CA LEU A 23 -14.49 7.68 -1.17
C LEU A 23 -15.04 8.99 -0.59
N THR A 24 -14.64 9.30 0.64
CA THR A 24 -14.95 10.59 1.26
C THR A 24 -14.17 11.72 0.60
N ALA A 25 -14.67 12.96 0.71
CA ALA A 25 -13.95 14.15 0.21
C ALA A 25 -12.52 14.27 0.78
N HIS A 26 -12.32 13.82 2.02
CA HIS A 26 -10.99 13.79 2.65
C HIS A 26 -10.04 12.81 1.95
N MET A 27 -10.53 11.64 1.52
CA MET A 27 -9.74 10.65 0.79
C MET A 27 -9.34 11.18 -0.60
N LEU A 28 -10.27 11.79 -1.33
CA LEU A 28 -9.98 12.43 -2.62
C LEU A 28 -8.92 13.54 -2.50
N ARG A 29 -9.00 14.35 -1.44
CA ARG A 29 -8.00 15.38 -1.17
C ARG A 29 -6.62 14.78 -0.91
N ARG A 30 -6.53 13.64 -0.20
CA ARG A 30 -5.25 12.95 0.01
C ARG A 30 -4.63 12.47 -1.30
N ILE A 31 -5.45 11.90 -2.20
CA ILE A 31 -4.98 11.45 -3.51
C ILE A 31 -4.36 12.61 -4.29
N LYS A 32 -5.04 13.76 -4.31
CA LYS A 32 -4.53 14.95 -5.01
C LYS A 32 -3.24 15.49 -4.41
N LEU A 33 -3.12 15.50 -3.08
CA LEU A 33 -1.89 15.94 -2.41
C LEU A 33 -0.70 15.02 -2.72
N THR A 34 -0.92 13.70 -2.77
CA THR A 34 0.11 12.73 -3.17
C THR A 34 0.52 12.93 -4.62
N GLU A 35 -0.46 13.11 -5.52
CA GLU A 35 -0.21 13.44 -6.93
C GLU A 35 0.66 14.69 -7.09
N ASP A 36 0.27 15.80 -6.46
CA ASP A 36 1.00 17.06 -6.53
C ASP A 36 2.42 16.93 -5.96
N ALA A 37 2.60 16.12 -4.91
CA ALA A 37 3.90 15.86 -4.33
C ALA A 37 4.80 15.04 -5.27
N ILE A 38 4.26 14.01 -5.93
CA ILE A 38 4.98 13.22 -6.93
C ILE A 38 5.42 14.12 -8.08
N GLU A 39 4.53 14.94 -8.62
CA GLU A 39 4.85 15.85 -9.72
C GLU A 39 5.95 16.84 -9.38
N LYS A 40 5.90 17.39 -8.16
CA LYS A 40 6.78 18.48 -7.75
C LYS A 40 8.14 18.01 -7.23
N PHE A 41 8.20 16.85 -6.58
CA PHE A 41 9.37 16.46 -5.79
C PHE A 41 10.02 15.15 -6.23
N ALA A 42 9.32 14.27 -6.94
CA ALA A 42 9.91 13.02 -7.39
C ALA A 42 10.96 13.28 -8.46
N LYS A 43 12.23 12.98 -8.14
CA LYS A 43 13.36 13.10 -9.07
C LYS A 43 13.40 11.97 -10.09
N SER A 44 12.87 10.82 -9.69
CA SER A 44 12.71 9.61 -10.48
C SER A 44 11.32 9.05 -10.23
N LYS A 45 10.81 8.29 -11.20
CA LYS A 45 9.52 7.60 -11.15
C LYS A 45 9.70 6.13 -11.53
N GLU A 46 10.79 5.51 -11.07
CA GLU A 46 11.03 4.09 -11.32
C GLU A 46 10.27 3.25 -10.29
N SER A 47 10.30 3.65 -9.02
CA SER A 47 9.76 2.86 -7.91
C SER A 47 8.84 3.63 -6.97
N ILE A 48 7.73 3.00 -6.58
CA ILE A 48 6.79 3.53 -5.59
C ILE A 48 6.40 2.46 -4.57
N LEU A 49 6.34 2.85 -3.30
CA LEU A 49 5.88 2.03 -2.18
C LEU A 49 4.72 2.73 -1.47
N GLU A 50 3.63 2.03 -1.16
CA GLU A 50 2.56 2.53 -0.29
C GLU A 50 2.38 1.61 0.94
N ILE A 51 2.34 2.20 2.14
CA ILE A 51 2.13 1.47 3.41
C ILE A 51 0.67 1.62 3.84
N GLY A 52 0.00 0.50 4.11
CA GLY A 52 -1.44 0.45 4.38
C GLY A 52 -2.25 0.72 3.12
N CYS A 53 -1.90 0.06 2.01
CA CYS A 53 -2.49 0.35 0.71
C CYS A 53 -3.91 -0.23 0.52
N GLY A 54 -4.41 -1.03 1.48
CA GLY A 54 -5.65 -1.79 1.31
C GLY A 54 -5.55 -2.71 0.09
N THR A 55 -6.54 -2.64 -0.81
CA THR A 55 -6.55 -3.41 -2.05
C THR A 55 -5.76 -2.77 -3.21
N GLY A 56 -5.04 -1.66 -2.95
CA GLY A 56 -4.11 -1.06 -3.90
C GLY A 56 -4.72 -0.12 -4.94
N GLU A 57 -5.96 0.36 -4.76
CA GLU A 57 -6.64 1.24 -5.73
C GLU A 57 -5.87 2.55 -5.98
N ASN A 58 -5.44 3.26 -4.93
CA ASN A 58 -4.70 4.51 -5.06
C ASN A 58 -3.32 4.29 -5.67
N LEU A 59 -2.62 3.25 -5.22
CA LEU A 59 -1.30 2.90 -5.75
C LEU A 59 -1.39 2.57 -7.24
N SER A 60 -2.38 1.78 -7.65
CA SER A 60 -2.63 1.48 -9.07
C SER A 60 -2.91 2.75 -9.89
N TYR A 61 -3.67 3.69 -9.35
CA TYR A 61 -3.87 5.00 -9.98
C TYR A 61 -2.54 5.73 -10.22
N TYR A 62 -1.66 5.82 -9.22
CA TYR A 62 -0.36 6.50 -9.38
C TYR A 62 0.56 5.76 -10.35
N VAL A 63 0.62 4.43 -10.29
CA VAL A 63 1.41 3.60 -11.21
C VAL A 63 1.01 3.88 -12.66
N ASN A 64 -0.29 3.87 -12.95
CA ASN A 64 -0.80 4.10 -14.30
C ASN A 64 -0.58 5.55 -14.76
N LYS A 65 -0.80 6.53 -13.88
CA LYS A 65 -0.68 7.96 -14.22
C LYS A 65 0.77 8.41 -14.43
N PHE A 66 1.68 7.92 -13.60
CA PHE A 66 3.07 8.36 -13.58
C PHE A 66 4.04 7.35 -14.21
N HIS A 67 3.51 6.22 -14.68
CA HIS A 67 4.26 5.16 -15.36
C HIS A 67 5.39 4.57 -14.51
N PHE A 68 5.13 4.36 -13.21
CA PHE A 68 6.08 3.65 -12.34
C PHE A 68 6.30 2.22 -12.85
N THR A 69 7.56 1.78 -12.86
CA THR A 69 7.93 0.43 -13.33
C THR A 69 7.88 -0.60 -12.21
N ASN A 70 8.20 -0.18 -10.98
CA ASN A 70 8.19 -1.01 -9.79
C ASN A 70 7.19 -0.45 -8.76
N ALA A 71 6.20 -1.25 -8.38
CA ALA A 71 5.19 -0.85 -7.41
C ALA A 71 5.10 -1.86 -6.28
N TYR A 72 5.15 -1.37 -5.06
CA TYR A 72 5.12 -2.16 -3.84
C TYR A 72 3.99 -1.70 -2.93
N CYS A 73 3.24 -2.65 -2.38
CA CYS A 73 2.23 -2.38 -1.37
C CYS A 73 2.60 -3.13 -0.10
N VAL A 74 2.57 -2.44 1.03
CA VAL A 74 2.62 -3.09 2.34
C VAL A 74 1.21 -3.05 2.94
N GLU A 75 0.71 -4.21 3.35
CA GLU A 75 -0.63 -4.35 3.91
C GLU A 75 -0.63 -5.44 4.99
N ILE A 76 -1.38 -5.26 6.07
CA ILE A 76 -1.48 -6.26 7.15
C ILE A 76 -2.53 -7.33 6.84
N ALA A 77 -3.56 -6.96 6.07
CA ALA A 77 -4.69 -7.82 5.78
C ALA A 77 -4.44 -8.74 4.57
N SER A 78 -4.41 -10.05 4.83
CA SER A 78 -4.05 -11.05 3.80
C SER A 78 -5.06 -11.18 2.67
N PHE A 79 -6.34 -10.82 2.89
CA PHE A 79 -7.36 -10.90 1.83
C PHE A 79 -7.08 -9.95 0.66
N ALA A 80 -6.37 -8.84 0.88
CA ALA A 80 -6.08 -7.86 -0.14
C ALA A 80 -5.00 -8.33 -1.13
N GLU A 81 -4.22 -9.36 -0.77
CA GLU A 81 -3.04 -9.80 -1.54
C GLU A 81 -3.37 -10.10 -3.00
N MET A 82 -4.45 -10.85 -3.24
CA MET A 82 -4.85 -11.26 -4.58
C MET A 82 -5.21 -10.04 -5.45
N GLU A 83 -5.99 -9.11 -4.92
CA GLU A 83 -6.38 -7.88 -5.64
C GLU A 83 -5.18 -6.97 -5.93
N ILE A 84 -4.21 -6.89 -5.02
CA ILE A 84 -2.97 -6.14 -5.23
C ILE A 84 -2.17 -6.76 -6.40
N ARG A 85 -2.03 -8.09 -6.41
CA ARG A 85 -1.29 -8.80 -7.48
C ARG A 85 -1.95 -8.66 -8.84
N GLU A 86 -3.29 -8.72 -8.91
CA GLU A 86 -4.04 -8.53 -10.15
C GLU A 86 -3.81 -7.15 -10.78
N LYS A 87 -3.47 -6.15 -9.96
CA LYS A 87 -3.09 -4.80 -10.41
C LYS A 87 -1.63 -4.67 -10.84
N GLY A 88 -0.86 -5.77 -10.86
CA GLY A 88 0.57 -5.76 -11.19
C GLY A 88 1.47 -5.17 -10.11
N ILE A 89 0.96 -5.05 -8.87
CA ILE A 89 1.70 -4.51 -7.73
C ILE A 89 2.28 -5.68 -6.93
N THR A 90 3.48 -5.51 -6.39
CA THR A 90 4.12 -6.49 -5.50
C THR A 90 3.60 -6.29 -4.07
N PRO A 91 2.85 -7.24 -3.49
CA PRO A 91 2.40 -7.13 -2.11
C PRO A 91 3.47 -7.62 -1.13
N PHE A 92 3.52 -6.95 0.01
CA PHE A 92 4.20 -7.32 1.22
C PHE A 92 3.16 -7.42 2.33
N ILE A 93 2.67 -8.64 2.58
CA ILE A 93 1.66 -8.88 3.61
C ILE A 93 2.34 -9.00 4.97
N LEU A 94 2.50 -7.87 5.66
CA LEU A 94 3.28 -7.79 6.89
C LEU A 94 2.80 -6.66 7.82
N ASP A 95 2.98 -6.86 9.12
CA ASP A 95 2.74 -5.83 10.14
C ASP A 95 4.01 -4.99 10.31
N VAL A 96 4.03 -3.80 9.72
CA VAL A 96 5.17 -2.87 9.79
C VAL A 96 5.47 -2.36 11.20
N ASN A 97 4.58 -2.53 12.17
CA ASN A 97 4.87 -2.15 13.55
C ASN A 97 5.88 -3.11 14.21
N VAL A 98 6.02 -4.32 13.68
CA VAL A 98 6.84 -5.38 14.28
C VAL A 98 7.76 -6.09 13.28
N THR A 99 7.67 -5.76 11.99
CA THR A 99 8.49 -6.37 10.93
C THR A 99 9.15 -5.32 10.04
N GLU A 100 10.34 -5.66 9.55
CA GLU A 100 11.05 -4.86 8.55
C GLU A 100 10.48 -5.14 7.16
N ILE A 101 10.35 -4.09 6.35
CA ILE A 101 9.96 -4.22 4.94
C ILE A 101 11.18 -4.77 4.17
N PRO A 102 11.05 -5.87 3.40
CA PRO A 102 12.18 -6.56 2.77
C PRO A 102 12.63 -5.85 1.48
N LEU A 103 13.06 -4.59 1.61
CA LEU A 103 13.59 -3.74 0.54
C LEU A 103 15.00 -3.25 0.89
N GLU A 104 15.82 -3.05 -0.14
CA GLU A 104 17.16 -2.49 0.03
C GLU A 104 17.10 -0.99 0.38
N ILE A 105 18.13 -0.50 1.07
CA ILE A 105 18.24 0.93 1.38
C ILE A 105 18.32 1.72 0.07
N SER A 106 17.55 2.81 -0.01
CA SER A 106 17.49 3.69 -1.18
C SER A 106 16.92 3.05 -2.46
N SER A 107 16.16 1.96 -2.36
CA SER A 107 15.53 1.30 -3.51
C SER A 107 14.17 1.87 -3.92
N ILE A 108 13.68 2.92 -3.24
CA ILE A 108 12.35 3.51 -3.44
C ILE A 108 12.48 5.01 -3.72
N ASP A 109 11.91 5.47 -4.84
CA ASP A 109 11.88 6.89 -5.21
C ASP A 109 10.75 7.65 -4.53
N VAL A 110 9.59 7.00 -4.37
CA VAL A 110 8.38 7.60 -3.79
C VAL A 110 7.78 6.69 -2.72
N LEU A 111 7.55 7.26 -1.53
CA LEU A 111 6.77 6.64 -0.46
C LEU A 111 5.39 7.31 -0.36
N GLY A 112 4.34 6.57 -0.73
CA GLY A 112 2.93 6.94 -0.64
C GLY A 112 2.31 6.69 0.73
N ARG A 113 1.09 7.20 0.95
CA ARG A 113 0.36 7.10 2.22
C ARG A 113 -1.14 6.92 2.04
#